data_AF-A0A955VXR4-F1
#
_entry.id   AF-A0A955VXR4-F1
#
_cell.length_a   1.000
_cell.length_b   1.000
_cell.length_c   1.000
_cell.angle_alpha   90.00
_cell.angle_beta   90.00
_cell.angle_gamma   90.00
#
_symmetry.space_group_name_H-M   'P 1'
#
loop_
_entity.id
_entity.type
_entity.pdbx_description
1 polymer ?
#
loop_
_entity_poly.entity_id
_entity_poly.type
_entity_poly.pdbx_seq_one_letter_code
_entity_poly.pdbx_strand_id
1 'polypeptide(L)'
;MYQRLAAAGEADCHTLHYLQMACEKVAKAYRIRDLDAEIEELTQHHVGFARFVRAFLLSPAMRPDFEHQAARLQAVMRGMHTLAREIERLAPAVDRELRPDNSEYPWLAGGTVVAPCDYDFPNLSLLMAASGRALLKLVRRAMDEFEQIHIT
;
A
#
# COMPACT_ATOMS: atom_id res chain seq x y z
N MET A 1 -11.68 -6.55 -3.47
CA MET A 1 -12.53 -6.07 -2.37
C MET A 1 -12.59 -4.55 -2.30
N TYR A 2 -11.45 -3.85 -2.15
CA TYR A 2 -11.34 -2.37 -2.19
C TYR A 2 -12.32 -1.68 -3.16
N GLN A 3 -12.22 -1.99 -4.46
CA GLN A 3 -13.05 -1.35 -5.48
C GLN A 3 -14.56 -1.62 -5.34
N ARG A 4 -14.93 -2.77 -4.77
CA ARG A 4 -16.34 -3.13 -4.54
C ARG A 4 -16.92 -2.33 -3.37
N LEU A 5 -16.15 -2.17 -2.28
CA LEU A 5 -16.56 -1.38 -1.12
C LEU A 5 -16.63 0.12 -1.45
N ALA A 6 -15.61 0.62 -2.16
CA ALA A 6 -15.61 1.99 -2.67
C ALA A 6 -16.84 2.29 -3.55
N ALA A 7 -17.25 1.33 -4.40
CA ALA A 7 -18.44 1.48 -5.24
C ALA A 7 -19.76 1.34 -4.47
N ALA A 8 -19.76 0.66 -3.33
CA ALA A 8 -20.93 0.47 -2.47
C ALA A 8 -21.19 1.66 -1.53
N GLY A 9 -20.27 2.62 -1.44
CA GLY A 9 -20.39 3.76 -0.53
C GLY A 9 -20.18 3.39 0.94
N GLU A 10 -19.43 2.32 1.20
CA GLU A 10 -19.04 1.92 2.55
C GLU A 10 -18.07 2.94 3.16
N ALA A 11 -18.02 2.99 4.49
CA ALA A 11 -17.11 3.89 5.21
C ALA A 11 -15.65 3.73 4.73
N ASP A 12 -14.95 4.86 4.58
CA ASP A 12 -13.62 4.90 3.98
C ASP A 12 -12.60 4.01 4.72
N CYS A 13 -12.76 3.87 6.04
CA CYS A 13 -11.94 2.98 6.87
C CYS A 13 -11.94 1.52 6.34
N HIS A 14 -13.09 0.99 5.92
CA HIS A 14 -13.17 -0.38 5.40
C HIS A 14 -12.37 -0.49 4.11
N THR A 15 -12.61 0.43 3.19
CA THR A 15 -11.94 0.48 1.90
C THR A 15 -10.42 0.58 2.09
N LEU A 16 -9.96 1.49 2.95
CA LEU A 16 -8.56 1.68 3.29
C LEU A 16 -7.93 0.47 3.96
N HIS A 17 -8.61 -0.16 4.92
CA HIS A 17 -8.12 -1.35 5.58
C HIS A 17 -7.90 -2.50 4.59
N TYR A 18 -8.84 -2.73 3.67
CA TYR A 18 -8.65 -3.74 2.62
C TYR A 18 -7.49 -3.42 1.68
N LEU A 19 -7.23 -2.14 1.39
CA LEU A 19 -6.07 -1.75 0.58
C LEU A 19 -4.76 -2.02 1.32
N GLN A 20 -4.66 -1.60 2.58
CA GLN A 20 -3.52 -1.87 3.45
C GLN A 20 -3.21 -3.38 3.49
N MET A 21 -4.22 -4.21 3.77
CA MET A 21 -4.04 -5.66 3.84
C MET A 21 -3.64 -6.30 2.51
N ALA A 22 -4.13 -5.77 1.39
CA ALA A 22 -3.73 -6.23 0.05
C ALA A 22 -2.26 -5.88 -0.23
N CYS A 23 -1.88 -4.63 0.03
CA CYS A 23 -0.50 -4.14 -0.11
C CYS A 23 0.48 -4.96 0.73
N GLU A 24 0.14 -5.23 2.00
CA GLU A 24 0.96 -6.05 2.90
C GLU A 24 1.13 -7.48 2.38
N LYS A 25 0.02 -8.14 2.01
CA LYS A 25 0.04 -9.54 1.52
C LYS A 25 0.85 -9.68 0.24
N VAL A 26 0.68 -8.76 -0.71
CA VAL A 26 1.46 -8.76 -1.96
C VAL A 26 2.94 -8.58 -1.66
N ALA A 27 3.32 -7.59 -0.86
CA ALA A 27 4.71 -7.36 -0.52
C ALA A 27 5.36 -8.58 0.16
N LYS A 28 4.66 -9.21 1.11
CA LYS A 28 5.13 -10.41 1.79
C LYS A 28 5.26 -11.60 0.84
N ALA A 29 4.29 -11.83 -0.04
CA ALA A 29 4.33 -12.93 -1.01
C ALA A 29 5.57 -12.85 -1.91
N TYR A 30 5.88 -11.67 -2.45
CA TYR A 30 7.08 -11.45 -3.25
C TYR A 30 8.36 -11.61 -2.43
N ARG A 31 8.40 -11.14 -1.18
CA ARG A 31 9.57 -11.32 -0.31
C ARG A 31 9.86 -12.79 0.00
N ILE A 32 8.82 -13.57 0.30
CA ILE A 32 8.95 -15.01 0.56
C ILE A 32 9.54 -15.69 -0.68
N ARG A 33 8.95 -15.43 -1.86
CA ARG A 33 9.32 -16.15 -3.07
C ARG A 33 10.68 -15.74 -3.65
N ASP A 34 10.96 -14.44 -3.74
CA ASP A 34 12.10 -13.95 -4.52
C ASP A 34 13.31 -13.57 -3.65
N LEU A 35 13.12 -13.38 -2.34
CA LEU A 35 14.18 -12.95 -1.42
C LEU A 35 14.41 -13.94 -0.26
N ASP A 36 13.76 -15.11 -0.31
CA ASP A 36 13.85 -16.17 0.71
C ASP A 36 13.66 -15.64 2.13
N ALA A 37 12.70 -14.72 2.29
CA ALA A 37 12.45 -14.07 3.57
C ALA A 37 11.74 -15.03 4.53
N GLU A 38 12.28 -15.13 5.75
CA GLU A 38 11.73 -15.97 6.82
C GLU A 38 10.30 -15.54 7.20
N ILE A 39 9.38 -16.51 7.25
CA ILE A 39 7.96 -16.27 7.54
C ILE A 39 7.80 -15.59 8.90
N GLU A 40 8.57 -16.01 9.91
CA GLU A 40 8.54 -15.45 11.25
C GLU A 40 8.88 -13.95 11.27
N GLU A 41 9.92 -13.54 10.53
CA GLU A 41 10.29 -12.13 10.37
C GLU A 41 9.14 -11.33 9.74
N LEU A 42 8.52 -11.89 8.69
CA LEU A 42 7.43 -11.24 7.99
C LEU A 42 6.17 -11.11 8.83
N THR A 43 5.87 -12.07 9.71
CA THR A 43 4.68 -11.98 10.58
C THR A 43 4.79 -10.89 11.65
N GLN A 44 6.00 -10.53 12.05
CA GLN A 44 6.24 -9.53 13.10
C GLN A 44 6.23 -8.09 12.58
N HIS A 45 6.34 -7.90 11.26
CA HIS A 45 6.44 -6.59 10.64
C HIS A 45 5.32 -6.34 9.61
N HIS A 46 4.56 -5.26 9.83
CA HIS A 46 3.56 -4.76 8.88
C HIS A 46 4.14 -3.78 7.85
N VAL A 47 5.47 -3.61 7.85
CA VAL A 47 6.20 -2.67 6.99
C VAL A 47 6.92 -3.43 5.89
N GLY A 48 6.88 -2.92 4.66
CA GLY A 48 7.62 -3.51 3.54
C GLY A 48 7.01 -3.26 2.17
N PHE A 49 5.79 -2.71 2.10
CA PHE A 49 5.14 -2.36 0.84
C PHE A 49 5.88 -1.24 0.10
N ALA A 50 6.35 -0.19 0.78
CA ALA A 50 7.12 0.87 0.12
C ALA A 50 8.43 0.34 -0.50
N ARG A 51 9.10 -0.59 0.20
CA ARG A 51 10.30 -1.29 -0.30
C ARG A 51 9.95 -2.19 -1.48
N PHE A 52 8.85 -2.93 -1.38
CA PHE A 52 8.34 -3.78 -2.45
C PHE A 52 8.06 -2.97 -3.73
N VAL A 53 7.33 -1.85 -3.64
CA VAL A 53 7.01 -1.00 -4.81
C VAL A 53 8.29 -0.60 -5.56
N ARG A 54 9.34 -0.22 -4.82
CA ARG A 54 10.63 0.12 -5.41
C ARG A 54 11.26 -1.07 -6.12
N ALA A 55 11.30 -2.24 -5.47
CA ALA A 55 11.87 -3.45 -6.07
C ALA A 55 11.09 -3.88 -7.32
N PHE A 56 9.75 -3.88 -7.24
CA PHE A 56 8.86 -4.23 -8.32
C PHE A 56 9.05 -3.34 -9.55
N LEU A 57 9.07 -2.02 -9.38
CA LEU A 57 9.29 -1.08 -10.50
C LEU A 57 10.66 -1.21 -11.15
N LEU A 58 11.67 -1.70 -10.41
CA LEU A 58 13.03 -1.89 -10.91
C LEU A 58 13.28 -3.31 -11.45
N SER A 59 12.29 -4.21 -11.34
CA SER A 59 12.39 -5.58 -11.79
C SER A 59 12.64 -5.68 -13.31
N PRO A 60 13.28 -6.76 -13.79
CA PRO A 60 13.44 -6.99 -15.22
C PRO A 60 12.12 -6.98 -15.98
N ALA A 61 11.04 -7.50 -15.38
CA ALA A 61 9.71 -7.57 -15.99
C ALA A 61 9.06 -6.19 -16.20
N MET A 62 9.36 -5.21 -15.33
CA MET A 62 8.84 -3.85 -15.43
C MET A 62 9.71 -2.93 -16.28
N ARG A 63 10.98 -3.31 -16.54
CA ARG A 63 11.92 -2.49 -17.30
C ARG A 63 11.41 -2.06 -18.70
N PRO A 64 10.79 -2.93 -19.51
CA PRO A 64 10.28 -2.54 -20.83
C PRO A 64 9.26 -1.40 -20.78
N ASP A 65 8.42 -1.35 -19.74
CA ASP A 65 7.37 -0.32 -19.61
C ASP A 65 7.93 1.10 -19.42
N PHE A 66 9.19 1.17 -18.95
CA PHE A 66 9.88 2.42 -18.65
C PHE A 66 11.11 2.62 -19.54
N GLU A 67 11.28 1.82 -20.59
CA GLU A 67 12.37 1.97 -21.54
C GLU A 67 12.32 3.38 -22.15
N HIS A 68 13.47 4.06 -22.12
CA HIS A 68 13.62 5.48 -22.53
C HIS A 68 12.76 6.50 -21.74
N GLN A 69 12.10 6.10 -20.65
CA GLN A 69 11.20 6.94 -19.86
C GLN A 69 11.69 7.15 -18.42
N ALA A 70 13.00 7.33 -18.23
CA ALA A 70 13.63 7.43 -16.91
C ALA A 70 13.02 8.53 -16.02
N ALA A 71 12.71 9.71 -16.59
CA ALA A 71 12.07 10.79 -15.85
C ALA A 71 10.65 10.41 -15.36
N ARG A 72 9.89 9.69 -16.18
CA ARG A 72 8.56 9.18 -15.82
C ARG A 72 8.66 8.11 -14.73
N LEU A 73 9.60 7.17 -14.85
CA LEU A 73 9.86 6.15 -13.82
C LEU A 73 10.17 6.82 -12.47
N GLN A 74 11.06 7.81 -12.46
CA GLN A 74 11.41 8.56 -11.25
C GLN A 74 10.21 9.30 -10.64
N ALA A 75 9.37 9.94 -11.46
CA ALA A 75 8.16 10.59 -10.98
C ALA A 75 7.15 9.58 -10.39
N VAL A 76 6.95 8.45 -11.06
CA VAL A 76 6.09 7.35 -10.61
C VAL A 76 6.61 6.77 -9.29
N MET A 77 7.90 6.47 -9.20
CA MET A 77 8.54 5.96 -7.98
C MET A 77 8.34 6.91 -6.79
N ARG A 78 8.58 8.22 -6.97
CA ARG A 78 8.38 9.20 -5.89
C ARG A 78 6.92 9.26 -5.44
N GLY A 79 5.99 9.37 -6.39
CA GLY A 79 4.55 9.46 -6.06
C GLY A 79 4.02 8.20 -5.39
N MET A 80 4.38 7.02 -5.91
CA MET A 80 3.96 5.74 -5.35
C MET A 80 4.63 5.45 -4.01
N HIS A 81 5.89 5.84 -3.80
CA HIS A 81 6.56 5.65 -2.52
C HIS A 81 5.92 6.47 -1.40
N THR A 82 5.57 7.74 -1.67
CA THR A 82 4.83 8.56 -0.70
C THR A 82 3.50 7.91 -0.33
N LEU A 83 2.72 7.47 -1.32
CA LEU A 83 1.45 6.78 -1.10
C LEU A 83 1.60 5.46 -0.36
N ALA A 84 2.60 4.64 -0.71
CA ALA A 84 2.86 3.37 -0.06
C ALA A 84 3.15 3.59 1.44
N ARG A 85 3.89 4.64 1.80
CA ARG A 85 4.13 4.99 3.19
C ARG A 85 2.88 5.46 3.92
N GLU A 86 2.02 6.25 3.27
CA GLU A 86 0.74 6.64 3.88
C GLU A 86 -0.16 5.41 4.09
N ILE A 87 -0.17 4.44 3.18
CA ILE A 87 -0.92 3.19 3.36
C ILE A 87 -0.35 2.36 4.51
N GLU A 88 0.97 2.21 4.60
CA GLU A 88 1.61 1.49 5.72
C GLU A 88 1.29 2.15 7.07
N ARG A 89 1.17 3.48 7.10
CA ARG A 89 0.82 4.25 8.30
C ARG A 89 -0.61 4.06 8.78
N LEU A 90 -1.51 3.53 7.94
CA LEU A 90 -2.87 3.16 8.37
C LEU A 90 -2.86 1.97 9.34
N ALA A 91 -1.77 1.19 9.34
CA ALA A 91 -1.60 0.05 10.22
C ALA A 91 -1.20 0.52 11.64
N PRO A 92 -1.91 0.05 12.69
CA PRO A 92 -1.67 0.48 14.07
C PRO A 92 -0.26 0.17 14.59
N ALA A 93 0.44 -0.79 13.99
CA ALA A 93 1.79 -1.19 14.40
C ALA A 93 2.91 -0.24 13.90
N VAL A 94 2.63 0.63 12.94
CA VAL A 94 3.67 1.41 12.23
C VAL A 94 3.93 2.77 12.87
N ASP A 95 2.94 3.35 13.57
CA ASP A 95 3.10 4.68 14.17
C ASP A 95 2.18 4.88 15.40
N ARG A 96 2.43 4.09 16.46
CA ARG A 96 1.61 4.09 17.69
C ARG A 96 1.56 5.42 18.44
N GLU A 97 2.49 6.34 18.18
CA GLU A 97 2.69 7.53 19.01
C GLU A 97 2.34 8.86 18.32
N LEU A 98 2.18 8.91 16.99
CA LEU A 98 2.18 10.19 16.26
C LEU A 98 0.96 10.49 15.39
N ARG A 99 0.10 9.51 15.05
CA ARG A 99 -1.05 9.79 14.17
C ARG A 99 -2.37 9.11 14.55
N PRO A 100 -3.49 9.83 14.38
CA PRO A 100 -4.83 9.31 14.61
C PRO A 100 -5.35 8.38 13.49
N ASP A 101 -4.75 8.35 12.31
CA ASP A 101 -5.33 7.85 11.05
C ASP A 101 -5.46 6.30 10.94
N ASN A 102 -5.80 5.61 12.03
CA ASN A 102 -5.92 4.16 12.10
C ASN A 102 -7.22 3.67 11.43
N SER A 103 -7.10 2.79 10.43
CA SER A 103 -8.28 2.26 9.72
C SER A 103 -8.97 1.09 10.44
N GLU A 104 -8.35 0.53 11.48
CA GLU A 104 -8.76 -0.73 12.11
C GLU A 104 -9.47 -0.55 13.45
N TYR A 105 -8.94 0.31 14.32
CA TYR A 105 -9.39 0.41 15.71
C TYR A 105 -9.66 1.86 16.10
N PRO A 106 -10.65 2.12 16.98
CA PRO A 106 -10.82 3.44 17.60
C PRO A 106 -9.57 3.89 18.34
N TRP A 107 -9.35 5.20 18.40
CA TRP A 107 -8.22 5.82 19.09
C TRP A 107 -8.66 7.06 19.88
N LEU A 108 -7.80 7.51 20.81
CA LEU A 108 -8.01 8.74 21.55
C LEU A 108 -7.38 9.92 20.81
N ALA A 109 -8.17 10.95 20.53
CA ALA A 109 -7.71 12.22 19.98
C ALA A 109 -8.28 13.37 20.83
N GLY A 110 -7.41 14.15 21.46
CA GLY A 110 -7.82 15.31 22.27
C GLY A 110 -8.80 14.96 23.39
N GLY A 111 -8.69 13.78 24.00
CA GLY A 111 -9.59 13.30 25.06
C GLY A 111 -10.92 12.71 24.58
N THR A 112 -11.16 12.66 23.27
CA THR A 112 -12.35 12.03 22.68
C THR A 112 -11.97 10.73 21.98
N VAL A 113 -12.82 9.71 22.08
CA VAL A 113 -12.67 8.48 21.29
C VAL A 113 -13.19 8.75 19.88
N VAL A 114 -12.34 8.54 18.88
CA VAL A 114 -12.71 8.64 17.47
C VAL A 114 -12.84 7.23 16.91
N ALA A 115 -13.98 6.92 16.30
CA ALA A 115 -14.18 5.68 15.58
C ALA A 115 -13.68 5.84 14.12
N PRO A 116 -13.02 4.84 13.52
CA PRO A 116 -12.53 4.94 12.15
C PRO A 116 -13.64 5.22 11.14
N CYS A 117 -14.85 4.71 11.36
CA CYS A 117 -16.00 4.95 10.47
C CYS A 117 -16.47 6.40 10.44
N ASP A 118 -16.13 7.19 11.46
CA ASP A 118 -16.52 8.60 11.60
C ASP A 118 -15.37 9.55 11.22
N TYR A 119 -14.24 9.01 10.73
CA TYR A 119 -13.05 9.78 10.36
C TYR A 119 -12.92 9.91 8.84
N ASP A 120 -12.66 11.13 8.36
CA ASP A 120 -12.70 11.47 6.93
C ASP A 120 -11.45 11.08 6.13
N PHE A 121 -10.42 10.49 6.76
CA PHE A 121 -9.13 10.10 6.15
C PHE A 121 -8.66 11.03 5.02
N PRO A 122 -8.19 12.27 5.32
CA PRO A 122 -7.89 13.28 4.29
C PRO A 122 -6.86 12.81 3.24
N ASN A 123 -6.00 11.85 3.60
CA ASN A 123 -5.01 11.24 2.72
C ASN A 123 -5.64 10.34 1.63
N LEU A 124 -6.91 9.96 1.74
CA LEU A 124 -7.66 9.20 0.72
C LEU A 124 -7.69 9.94 -0.62
N SER A 125 -7.72 11.28 -0.59
CA SER A 125 -7.64 12.13 -1.78
C SER A 125 -6.40 11.83 -2.65
N LEU A 126 -5.31 11.35 -2.04
CA LEU A 126 -4.10 10.95 -2.75
C LEU A 126 -4.32 9.69 -3.61
N LEU A 127 -5.23 8.79 -3.22
CA LEU A 127 -5.61 7.62 -4.03
C LEU A 127 -6.39 8.03 -5.29
N MET A 128 -7.09 9.16 -5.24
CA MET A 128 -7.81 9.73 -6.39
C MET A 128 -6.89 10.46 -7.35
N ALA A 129 -5.66 10.80 -6.95
CA ALA A 129 -4.66 11.39 -7.83
C ALA A 129 -4.14 10.39 -8.88
N ALA A 130 -3.44 10.89 -9.90
CA ALA A 130 -2.86 10.05 -10.94
C ALA A 130 -1.87 9.00 -10.38
N SER A 131 -1.07 9.38 -9.38
CA SER A 131 -0.17 8.48 -8.65
C SER A 131 -0.93 7.40 -7.88
N GLY A 132 -2.06 7.74 -7.26
CA GLY A 132 -2.95 6.81 -6.57
C GLY A 132 -3.52 5.74 -7.50
N ARG A 133 -4.10 6.17 -8.61
CA ARG A 133 -4.58 5.24 -9.65
C ARG A 133 -3.47 4.36 -10.20
N ALA A 134 -2.27 4.91 -10.40
CA ALA A 134 -1.12 4.14 -10.86
C ALA A 134 -0.70 3.10 -9.83
N LEU A 135 -0.68 3.43 -8.53
CA LEU A 135 -0.39 2.48 -7.46
C LEU A 135 -1.40 1.34 -7.42
N LEU A 136 -2.70 1.64 -7.50
CA LEU A 136 -3.74 0.61 -7.52
C LEU A 136 -3.61 -0.34 -8.72
N LYS A 137 -3.22 0.19 -9.89
CA LYS A 137 -2.90 -0.62 -11.08
C LYS A 137 -1.68 -1.51 -10.85
N LEU A 138 -0.64 -0.99 -10.20
CA LEU A 138 0.56 -1.75 -9.86
C LEU A 138 0.23 -2.89 -8.90
N VAL A 139 -0.49 -2.62 -7.83
CA VAL A 139 -0.91 -3.66 -6.85
C VAL A 139 -1.74 -4.73 -7.54
N ARG A 140 -2.71 -4.34 -8.38
CA ARG A 140 -3.47 -5.29 -9.19
C ARG A 140 -2.56 -6.15 -10.06
N ARG A 141 -1.66 -5.53 -10.82
CA ARG A 141 -0.75 -6.25 -11.69
C ARG A 141 0.14 -7.22 -10.93
N ALA A 142 0.68 -6.80 -9.79
CA ALA A 142 1.49 -7.66 -8.93
C ALA A 142 0.69 -8.87 -8.39
N MET A 143 -0.62 -8.74 -8.18
CA MET A 143 -1.48 -9.87 -7.80
C MET A 143 -1.80 -10.76 -8.99
N ASP A 144 -2.23 -10.17 -10.11
CA ASP A 144 -2.72 -10.88 -11.29
C ASP A 144 -1.57 -11.60 -12.03
N GLU A 145 -0.39 -11.00 -12.04
CA GLU A 145 0.82 -11.49 -12.71
C GLU A 145 1.86 -12.03 -11.70
N PHE A 146 1.41 -12.47 -10.52
CA PHE A 146 2.29 -12.93 -9.45
C PHE A 146 3.28 -13.97 -9.99
N GLU A 147 2.80 -15.05 -10.59
CA GLU A 147 3.64 -16.16 -11.08
C GLU A 147 4.60 -15.77 -12.23
N GLN A 148 4.40 -14.62 -12.89
CA GLN A 148 5.19 -14.21 -14.05
C GLN A 148 6.24 -13.15 -13.72
N ILE A 149 5.95 -12.26 -12.77
CA ILE A 149 6.84 -11.17 -12.40
C ILE A 149 7.70 -11.61 -11.23
N HIS A 150 9.02 -11.60 -11.39
CA HIS A 150 10.00 -11.74 -10.30
C HIS A 150 10.67 -10.39 -10.02
N ILE A 151 10.94 -10.09 -8.74
CA ILE A 151 11.59 -8.84 -8.33
C ILE A 151 13.12 -8.92 -8.28
N THR A 152 13.70 -10.09 -8.56
CA THR A 152 15.14 -10.35 -8.67
C THR A 152 15.60 -10.53 -10.11
#